data_AF-A0A941F0U1-F1
#
_entry.id   AF-A0A941F0U1-F1
#
_cell.length_a   1.000
_cell.length_b   1.000
_cell.length_c   1.000
_cell.angle_alpha   90.00
_cell.angle_beta   90.00
_cell.angle_gamma   90.00
#
_symmetry.space_group_name_H-M   'P 1'
#
loop_
_entity.id
_entity.type
_entity.pdbx_description
1 polymer ?
#
loop_
_entity_poly.entity_id
_entity_poly.type
_entity_poly.pdbx_seq_one_letter_code
_entity_poly.pdbx_strand_id
1 'polypeptide(L)'
;MRSLPVSRPRRARTALFAVALASVAALGSACSSSASPSNAAAGKVDAVGAENEYADVISQIGGRYVEVSAIMSNPNTDPHTFEASPQVAAEVSGAQLVVRNGVGYDDFMAKIEQDDAGANRKVLDVQTLLGLPDSTPNPHLWYQPSTMPAVAAAIASDLEALDPSQAAYFKANLAAFDASLEPLDRAIAQLKTRFGGHAVATTEPVADYLLTAAGIVNATPWAFQADVMNGTDPSPQDVSAEQALFTGHKVAAFVYNQQVTDSLTESLLTLAHRNGIPVVGVYETMPTPGYTYQKWMLAEVSALSNAFGSGTSAPTL
;
A
#
# COMPACT_ATOMS: atom_id res chain seq x y z
N MET A 1 19.17 -36.27 109.00
CA MET A 1 20.04 -37.38 108.54
C MET A 1 19.85 -37.51 107.03
N ARG A 2 20.77 -36.93 106.24
CA ARG A 2 21.87 -37.59 105.48
C ARG A 2 21.44 -38.13 104.10
N SER A 3 21.54 -37.24 103.10
CA SER A 3 22.28 -37.35 101.81
C SER A 3 22.58 -38.76 101.25
N LEU A 4 22.03 -39.14 100.08
CA LEU A 4 22.59 -39.01 98.70
C LEU A 4 23.18 -40.37 98.20
N PRO A 5 23.56 -40.60 96.91
CA PRO A 5 23.08 -40.07 95.61
C PRO A 5 23.07 -41.10 94.43
N VAL A 6 22.85 -40.58 93.21
CA VAL A 6 23.44 -40.92 91.88
C VAL A 6 22.63 -41.74 90.86
N SER A 7 22.74 -41.23 89.63
CA SER A 7 22.08 -41.47 88.35
C SER A 7 23.00 -42.09 87.26
N ARG A 8 22.37 -42.54 86.13
CA ARG A 8 22.84 -42.68 84.71
C ARG A 8 23.28 -44.10 84.25
N PRO A 9 23.40 -44.43 82.92
CA PRO A 9 23.08 -43.72 81.65
C PRO A 9 22.42 -44.54 80.46
N ARG A 10 21.64 -43.86 79.59
CA ARG A 10 21.77 -43.56 78.12
C ARG A 10 22.00 -44.62 76.96
N ARG A 11 21.20 -44.43 75.87
CA ARG A 11 21.37 -44.59 74.36
C ARG A 11 20.76 -45.86 73.69
N ALA A 12 20.42 -45.96 72.38
CA ALA A 12 19.74 -45.16 71.33
C ALA A 12 19.78 -45.94 69.95
N ARG A 13 18.73 -45.82 69.09
CA ARG A 13 18.59 -46.11 67.61
C ARG A 13 18.53 -47.59 67.15
N THR A 14 17.79 -48.10 66.15
CA THR A 14 17.21 -47.70 64.81
C THR A 14 16.16 -48.81 64.41
N ALA A 15 15.09 -48.67 63.60
CA ALA A 15 14.97 -48.55 62.13
C ALA A 15 13.47 -48.66 61.68
N LEU A 16 13.13 -48.14 60.48
CA LEU A 16 11.80 -48.12 59.81
C LEU A 16 11.48 -49.42 59.05
N PHE A 17 10.18 -49.77 58.92
CA PHE A 17 9.62 -50.66 57.89
C PHE A 17 8.29 -50.08 57.36
N ALA A 18 8.13 -50.02 56.03
CA ALA A 18 6.91 -49.66 55.32
C ALA A 18 6.42 -50.87 54.49
N VAL A 19 5.11 -51.10 54.49
CA VAL A 19 4.44 -52.29 53.91
C VAL A 19 3.93 -51.99 52.51
N ALA A 20 4.09 -52.98 51.62
CA ALA A 20 3.71 -53.02 50.22
C ALA A 20 2.24 -53.43 49.99
N LEU A 21 1.63 -52.98 48.88
CA LEU A 21 0.47 -53.65 48.27
C LEU A 21 0.60 -53.64 46.73
N ALA A 22 0.50 -54.82 46.14
CA ALA A 22 0.24 -55.12 44.72
C ALA A 22 -1.07 -55.96 44.71
N SER A 23 -1.91 -56.10 43.68
CA SER A 23 -1.83 -55.95 42.23
C SER A 23 -3.25 -56.15 41.63
N VAL A 24 -3.38 -55.96 40.31
CA VAL A 24 -4.27 -56.65 39.33
C VAL A 24 -5.22 -55.73 38.53
N ALA A 25 -5.08 -55.86 37.21
CA ALA A 25 -5.75 -55.14 36.12
C ALA A 25 -7.00 -55.88 35.59
N ALA A 26 -7.98 -55.14 35.07
CA ALA A 26 -8.58 -55.27 33.72
C ALA A 26 -10.01 -54.68 33.61
N LEU A 27 -10.30 -54.14 32.41
CA LEU A 27 -11.58 -53.73 31.81
C LEU A 27 -12.11 -52.30 32.08
N GLY A 28 -12.12 -51.50 31.01
CA GLY A 28 -12.76 -50.18 30.96
C GLY A 28 -12.51 -49.41 29.66
N SER A 29 -12.73 -50.01 28.49
CA SER A 29 -12.87 -49.27 27.22
C SER A 29 -14.29 -48.71 27.11
N ALA A 30 -14.49 -47.42 27.39
CA ALA A 30 -15.57 -46.60 26.83
C ALA A 30 -15.37 -45.11 27.18
N CYS A 31 -15.20 -44.30 26.13
CA CYS A 31 -15.55 -42.88 25.99
C CYS A 31 -14.98 -41.87 26.99
N SER A 32 -14.04 -41.03 26.53
CA SER A 32 -14.35 -39.60 26.38
C SER A 32 -13.36 -38.88 25.50
N SER A 33 -13.91 -38.28 24.44
CA SER A 33 -13.38 -37.15 23.66
C SER A 33 -11.91 -37.22 23.23
N SER A 34 -11.70 -37.75 22.03
CA SER A 34 -10.70 -37.19 21.12
C SER A 34 -10.86 -35.68 21.16
N ALA A 35 -9.91 -34.99 21.79
CA ALA A 35 -9.73 -33.58 21.56
C ALA A 35 -9.41 -33.46 20.08
N SER A 36 -10.41 -33.11 19.27
CA SER A 36 -10.16 -32.43 18.02
C SER A 36 -9.14 -31.35 18.33
N PRO A 37 -8.06 -31.19 17.55
CA PRO A 37 -7.21 -30.03 17.71
C PRO A 37 -8.17 -28.84 17.67
N SER A 38 -8.21 -28.08 18.76
CA SER A 38 -8.81 -26.76 18.72
C SER A 38 -8.12 -26.10 17.54
N ASN A 39 -8.87 -25.81 16.48
CA ASN A 39 -8.48 -24.78 15.55
C ASN A 39 -8.32 -23.53 16.43
N ALA A 40 -7.12 -23.32 16.96
CA ALA A 40 -6.63 -21.97 17.16
C ALA A 40 -6.98 -21.30 15.85
N ALA A 41 -7.79 -20.24 15.91
CA ALA A 41 -8.00 -19.42 14.74
C ALA A 41 -6.60 -19.17 14.19
N ALA A 42 -6.33 -19.65 12.96
CA ALA A 42 -5.08 -19.33 12.30
C ALA A 42 -4.95 -17.80 12.42
N GLY A 43 -3.81 -17.35 12.98
CA GLY A 43 -3.57 -15.92 13.11
C GLY A 43 -3.79 -15.26 11.75
N LYS A 44 -4.26 -14.01 11.74
CA LYS A 44 -4.32 -13.25 10.49
C LYS A 44 -2.91 -13.12 9.92
N VAL A 45 -2.81 -13.03 8.60
CA VAL A 45 -1.56 -12.64 7.95
C VAL A 45 -1.33 -11.16 8.23
N ASP A 46 -0.19 -10.81 8.83
CA ASP A 46 0.20 -9.40 8.99
C ASP A 46 0.81 -8.90 7.68
N ALA A 47 0.24 -7.83 7.11
CA ALA A 47 0.65 -7.30 5.82
C ALA A 47 0.80 -5.77 5.83
N VAL A 48 1.76 -5.27 5.06
CA VAL A 48 2.06 -3.84 4.94
C VAL A 48 2.01 -3.44 3.47
N GLY A 49 1.26 -2.38 3.16
CA GLY A 49 1.47 -1.59 1.95
C GLY A 49 2.41 -0.43 2.26
N ALA A 50 3.45 -0.22 1.46
CA ALA A 50 4.30 0.96 1.60
C ALA A 50 3.45 2.23 1.48
N GLU A 51 2.65 2.33 0.43
CA GLU A 51 1.64 3.35 0.21
C GLU A 51 0.21 2.84 0.52
N ASN A 52 -0.70 3.77 0.83
CA ASN A 52 -2.03 3.43 1.33
C ASN A 52 -2.95 2.81 0.28
N GLU A 53 -2.75 3.08 -1.00
CA GLU A 53 -3.45 2.43 -2.10
C GLU A 53 -3.08 0.94 -2.24
N TYR A 54 -1.82 0.56 -1.99
CA TYR A 54 -1.46 -0.86 -1.95
C TYR A 54 -2.05 -1.54 -0.72
N ALA A 55 -2.04 -0.87 0.44
CA ALA A 55 -2.71 -1.36 1.64
C ALA A 55 -4.22 -1.56 1.43
N ASP A 56 -4.88 -0.66 0.69
CA ASP A 56 -6.29 -0.82 0.30
C ASP A 56 -6.50 -2.09 -0.53
N VAL A 57 -5.66 -2.35 -1.55
CA VAL A 57 -5.75 -3.57 -2.35
C VAL A 57 -5.51 -4.83 -1.49
N ILE A 58 -4.50 -4.83 -0.62
CA ILE A 58 -4.25 -5.94 0.31
C ILE A 58 -5.50 -6.21 1.17
N SER A 59 -6.12 -5.16 1.71
CA SER A 59 -7.32 -5.26 2.54
C SER A 59 -8.51 -5.83 1.78
N GLN A 60 -8.70 -5.42 0.52
CA GLN A 60 -9.77 -5.93 -0.34
C GLN A 60 -9.59 -7.42 -0.66
N ILE A 61 -8.37 -7.87 -0.95
CA ILE A 61 -8.09 -9.28 -1.28
C ILE A 61 -8.09 -10.15 -0.01
N GLY A 62 -7.42 -9.70 1.04
CA GLY A 62 -7.20 -10.42 2.29
C GLY A 62 -8.41 -10.45 3.23
N GLY A 63 -9.19 -9.38 3.26
CA GLY A 63 -10.36 -9.20 4.11
C GLY A 63 -10.11 -9.62 5.56
N ARG A 64 -10.99 -10.46 6.12
CA ARG A 64 -10.94 -10.84 7.55
C ARG A 64 -9.74 -11.70 7.95
N TYR A 65 -8.97 -12.23 7.00
CA TYR A 65 -7.82 -13.12 7.25
C TYR A 65 -6.48 -12.40 7.20
N VAL A 66 -6.49 -11.09 6.95
CA VAL A 66 -5.29 -10.27 6.88
C VAL A 66 -5.48 -9.07 7.81
N GLU A 67 -4.45 -8.75 8.57
CA GLU A 67 -4.32 -7.47 9.28
C GLU A 67 -3.42 -6.59 8.42
N VAL A 68 -3.88 -5.40 8.06
CA VAL A 68 -3.21 -4.55 7.07
C VAL A 68 -2.90 -3.20 7.66
N SER A 69 -1.69 -2.72 7.43
CA SER A 69 -1.29 -1.34 7.68
C SER A 69 -0.66 -0.69 6.45
N ALA A 70 -0.59 0.64 6.49
CA ALA A 70 0.02 1.47 5.46
C ALA A 70 1.08 2.35 6.13
N ILE A 71 2.28 2.45 5.53
CA ILE A 71 3.33 3.32 6.08
C ILE A 71 3.12 4.76 5.63
N MET A 72 2.88 4.97 4.33
CA MET A 72 2.65 6.27 3.74
C MET A 72 1.17 6.46 3.45
N SER A 73 0.54 7.29 4.27
CA SER A 73 -0.87 7.70 4.12
C SER A 73 -1.07 9.21 4.20
N ASN A 74 -0.02 9.96 4.55
CA ASN A 74 -0.09 11.41 4.68
C ASN A 74 0.38 12.06 3.38
N PRO A 75 -0.48 12.79 2.66
CA PRO A 75 -0.09 13.44 1.41
C PRO A 75 0.94 14.57 1.56
N ASN A 76 1.20 15.04 2.78
CA ASN A 76 2.22 16.06 3.04
C ASN A 76 3.59 15.44 3.36
N THR A 77 3.71 14.12 3.31
CA THR A 77 4.96 13.41 3.56
C THR A 77 5.65 13.18 2.23
N ASP A 78 6.79 13.84 2.04
CA ASP A 78 7.63 13.62 0.87
C ASP A 78 8.27 12.22 0.93
N PRO A 79 8.00 11.34 -0.06
CA PRO A 79 8.61 10.01 -0.17
C PRO A 79 10.15 10.05 -0.11
N HIS A 80 10.76 11.02 -0.78
CA HIS A 80 12.20 11.06 -1.03
C HIS A 80 13.01 11.48 0.20
N THR A 81 12.37 12.18 1.14
CA THR A 81 12.98 12.58 2.41
C THR A 81 12.48 11.78 3.60
N PHE A 82 11.63 10.77 3.36
CA PHE A 82 11.09 9.95 4.43
C PHE A 82 12.17 9.12 5.13
N GLU A 83 12.30 9.32 6.45
CA GLU A 83 13.16 8.50 7.31
C GLU A 83 12.30 7.57 8.17
N ALA A 84 12.47 6.27 7.98
CA ALA A 84 11.73 5.27 8.74
C ALA A 84 12.09 5.31 10.23
N SER A 85 11.08 5.51 11.08
CA SER A 85 11.25 5.40 12.53
C SER A 85 11.51 3.95 12.96
N PRO A 86 12.08 3.71 14.17
CA PRO A 86 12.21 2.35 14.70
C PRO A 86 10.88 1.58 14.79
N GLN A 87 9.76 2.29 14.95
CA GLN A 87 8.43 1.68 14.95
C GLN A 87 8.04 1.19 13.56
N VAL A 88 8.24 2.00 12.51
CA VAL A 88 8.03 1.60 11.12
C VAL A 88 8.93 0.42 10.77
N ALA A 89 10.20 0.47 11.16
CA ALA A 89 11.13 -0.64 10.92
C ALA A 89 10.65 -1.95 11.58
N ALA A 90 10.20 -1.89 12.84
CA ALA A 90 9.66 -3.05 13.54
C ALA A 90 8.37 -3.60 12.90
N GLU A 91 7.50 -2.72 12.43
CA GLU A 91 6.25 -3.09 11.77
C GLU A 91 6.50 -3.78 10.42
N VAL A 92 7.34 -3.18 9.58
CA VAL A 92 7.78 -3.78 8.32
C VAL A 92 8.50 -5.11 8.60
N SER A 93 9.41 -5.16 9.60
CA SER A 93 10.09 -6.39 10.02
C SER A 93 9.14 -7.52 10.45
N GLY A 94 8.04 -7.17 11.13
CA GLY A 94 7.04 -8.13 11.60
C GLY A 94 6.11 -8.66 10.50
N ALA A 95 5.99 -7.96 9.37
CA ALA A 95 5.07 -8.31 8.31
C ALA A 95 5.43 -9.63 7.61
N GLN A 96 4.40 -10.40 7.23
CA GLN A 96 4.52 -11.61 6.43
C GLN A 96 4.39 -11.33 4.93
N LEU A 97 3.67 -10.27 4.57
CA LEU A 97 3.54 -9.74 3.21
C LEU A 97 3.84 -8.24 3.22
N VAL A 98 4.72 -7.79 2.33
CA VAL A 98 4.94 -6.37 2.02
C VAL A 98 4.66 -6.14 0.55
N VAL A 99 3.95 -5.07 0.23
CA VAL A 99 3.78 -4.57 -1.14
C VAL A 99 4.38 -3.18 -1.22
N ARG A 100 5.26 -2.97 -2.20
CA ARG A 100 6.05 -1.75 -2.36
C ARG A 100 6.14 -1.35 -3.84
N ASN A 101 6.23 -0.06 -4.14
CA ASN A 101 6.36 0.52 -5.47
C ASN A 101 7.63 0.05 -6.21
N GLY A 102 8.81 0.28 -5.63
CA GLY A 102 10.10 -0.13 -6.19
C GLY A 102 10.76 0.87 -7.16
N VAL A 103 10.11 2.00 -7.51
CA VAL A 103 10.67 3.02 -8.43
C VAL A 103 11.16 4.25 -7.65
N GLY A 104 11.94 4.06 -6.58
CA GLY A 104 12.55 5.16 -5.82
C GLY A 104 11.62 5.94 -4.88
N TYR A 105 10.31 5.68 -4.93
CA TYR A 105 9.30 6.31 -4.07
C TYR A 105 9.38 5.84 -2.62
N ASP A 106 9.76 4.58 -2.42
CA ASP A 106 9.69 3.88 -1.14
C ASP A 106 11.00 3.14 -0.82
N ASP A 107 12.15 3.72 -1.20
CA ASP A 107 13.49 3.15 -0.99
C ASP A 107 13.79 2.80 0.48
N PHE A 108 13.15 3.49 1.43
CA PHE A 108 13.27 3.18 2.85
C PHE A 108 12.78 1.75 3.17
N MET A 109 11.79 1.22 2.44
CA MET A 109 11.31 -0.16 2.59
C MET A 109 12.41 -1.16 2.23
N ALA A 110 13.07 -0.94 1.09
CA ALA A 110 14.18 -1.78 0.63
C ALA A 110 15.33 -1.83 1.64
N LYS A 111 15.64 -0.69 2.27
CA LYS A 111 16.66 -0.62 3.30
C LYS A 111 16.30 -1.45 4.55
N ILE A 112 15.07 -1.32 5.05
CA ILE A 112 14.60 -2.10 6.20
C ILE A 112 14.63 -3.61 5.90
N GLU A 113 14.16 -4.01 4.71
CA GLU A 113 14.14 -5.41 4.29
C GLU A 113 15.55 -6.01 4.12
N GLN A 114 16.51 -5.24 3.62
CA GLN A 114 17.90 -5.68 3.50
C GLN A 114 18.57 -5.89 4.87
N ASP A 115 18.28 -4.99 5.82
CA ASP A 115 18.79 -5.10 7.19
C ASP A 115 18.18 -6.30 7.95
N ASP A 116 17.04 -6.82 7.50
CA ASP A 116 16.30 -7.96 8.06
C ASP A 116 16.10 -9.11 7.04
N ALA A 117 17.09 -9.32 6.15
CA ALA A 117 17.00 -10.30 5.05
C ALA A 117 16.82 -11.77 5.48
N GLY A 118 16.85 -12.07 6.79
CA GLY A 118 16.57 -13.38 7.36
C GLY A 118 15.09 -13.65 7.65
N ALA A 119 14.22 -12.64 7.53
CA ALA A 119 12.79 -12.79 7.73
C ALA A 119 12.15 -13.61 6.59
N ASN A 120 11.31 -14.60 6.94
CA ASN A 120 10.53 -15.36 5.96
C ASN A 120 9.31 -14.56 5.49
N ARG A 121 9.56 -13.40 4.87
CA ARG A 121 8.56 -12.46 4.34
C ARG A 121 8.43 -12.59 2.83
N LYS A 122 7.21 -12.44 2.33
CA LYS A 122 6.96 -12.20 0.91
C LYS A 122 7.00 -10.71 0.63
N VAL A 123 7.90 -10.29 -0.24
CA VAL A 123 8.00 -8.91 -0.72
C VAL A 123 7.53 -8.87 -2.17
N LEU A 124 6.45 -8.14 -2.41
CA LEU A 124 5.93 -7.85 -3.74
C LEU A 124 6.43 -6.46 -4.15
N ASP A 125 7.44 -6.47 -5.01
CA ASP A 125 7.99 -5.27 -5.65
C ASP A 125 7.24 -5.00 -6.96
N VAL A 126 6.51 -3.89 -7.04
CA VAL A 126 5.61 -3.60 -8.17
C VAL A 126 6.39 -3.30 -9.45
N GLN A 127 7.53 -2.61 -9.37
CA GLN A 127 8.44 -2.42 -10.50
C GLN A 127 8.83 -3.77 -11.13
N THR A 128 9.27 -4.72 -10.30
CA THR A 128 9.68 -6.07 -10.73
C THR A 128 8.49 -6.86 -11.30
N LEU A 129 7.33 -6.79 -10.63
CA LEU A 129 6.10 -7.43 -11.08
C LEU A 129 5.70 -6.99 -12.50
N LEU A 130 5.87 -5.70 -12.81
CA LEU A 130 5.55 -5.12 -14.11
C LEU A 130 6.69 -5.26 -15.13
N GLY A 131 7.86 -5.77 -14.73
CA GLY A 131 9.03 -5.90 -15.60
C GLY A 131 9.61 -4.56 -16.06
N LEU A 132 9.50 -3.53 -15.21
CA LEU A 132 9.96 -2.18 -15.50
C LEU A 132 11.47 -2.06 -15.25
N PRO A 133 12.21 -1.29 -16.07
CA PRO A 133 13.65 -1.09 -15.86
C PRO A 133 13.94 -0.19 -14.64
N ASP A 134 15.13 -0.31 -14.07
CA ASP A 134 15.64 0.59 -13.00
C ASP A 134 15.64 2.06 -13.43
N SER A 135 15.71 2.33 -14.74
CA SER A 135 15.64 3.68 -15.30
C SER A 135 14.21 4.21 -15.47
N THR A 136 13.20 3.56 -14.89
CA THR A 136 11.81 4.03 -14.96
C THR A 136 11.71 5.37 -14.25
N PRO A 137 11.32 6.45 -14.94
CA PRO A 137 11.50 7.80 -14.39
C PRO A 137 10.29 8.29 -13.59
N ASN A 138 9.12 7.67 -13.79
CA ASN A 138 7.87 8.07 -13.14
C ASN A 138 7.43 6.99 -12.14
N PRO A 139 7.45 7.27 -10.82
CA PRO A 139 7.10 6.31 -9.79
C PRO A 139 5.60 6.11 -9.59
N HIS A 140 4.73 6.91 -10.20
CA HIS A 140 3.28 6.91 -9.94
C HIS A 140 2.56 5.72 -10.61
N LEU A 141 3.07 4.50 -10.41
CA LEU A 141 2.66 3.28 -11.10
C LEU A 141 1.17 2.95 -10.90
N TRP A 142 0.57 3.38 -9.80
CA TRP A 142 -0.86 3.16 -9.51
C TRP A 142 -1.80 3.90 -10.47
N TYR A 143 -1.33 4.94 -11.16
CA TYR A 143 -2.08 5.61 -12.23
C TYR A 143 -2.07 4.82 -13.55
N GLN A 144 -1.18 3.83 -13.71
CA GLN A 144 -1.21 2.94 -14.86
C GLN A 144 -2.33 1.89 -14.68
N PRO A 145 -3.35 1.84 -15.57
CA PRO A 145 -4.55 1.03 -15.32
C PRO A 145 -4.30 -0.48 -15.15
N SER A 146 -3.20 -1.00 -15.71
CA SER A 146 -2.82 -2.40 -15.58
C SER A 146 -2.15 -2.76 -14.24
N THR A 147 -1.72 -1.78 -13.45
CA THR A 147 -0.92 -2.01 -12.24
C THR A 147 -1.72 -2.71 -11.15
N MET A 148 -2.82 -2.12 -10.69
CA MET A 148 -3.57 -2.67 -9.57
C MET A 148 -4.21 -4.05 -9.84
N PRO A 149 -4.70 -4.40 -11.04
CA PRO A 149 -5.05 -5.78 -11.37
C PRO A 149 -3.89 -6.76 -11.19
N ALA A 150 -2.68 -6.40 -11.67
CA ALA A 150 -1.50 -7.25 -11.54
C ALA A 150 -1.09 -7.41 -10.07
N VAL A 151 -1.10 -6.31 -9.30
CA VAL A 151 -0.81 -6.30 -7.87
C VAL A 151 -1.81 -7.13 -7.09
N ALA A 152 -3.12 -6.98 -7.35
CA ALA A 152 -4.17 -7.78 -6.72
C ALA A 152 -4.00 -9.28 -6.97
N ALA A 153 -3.68 -9.67 -8.22
CA ALA A 153 -3.44 -11.06 -8.57
C ALA A 153 -2.21 -11.65 -7.85
N ALA A 154 -1.12 -10.87 -7.76
CA ALA A 154 0.08 -11.27 -7.03
C ALA A 154 -0.17 -11.39 -5.52
N ILE A 155 -0.88 -10.42 -4.93
CA ILE A 155 -1.30 -10.47 -3.51
C ILE A 155 -2.13 -11.72 -3.25
N ALA A 156 -3.12 -12.05 -4.09
CA ALA A 156 -3.92 -13.25 -3.91
C ALA A 156 -3.07 -14.52 -3.92
N SER A 157 -2.13 -14.64 -4.87
CA SER A 157 -1.18 -15.76 -4.94
C SER A 157 -0.29 -15.86 -3.70
N ASP A 158 0.18 -14.73 -3.19
CA ASP A 158 1.03 -14.70 -2.00
C ASP A 158 0.27 -15.04 -0.72
N LEU A 159 -0.96 -14.54 -0.58
CA LEU A 159 -1.86 -14.89 0.52
C LEU A 159 -2.27 -16.36 0.47
N GLU A 160 -2.50 -16.94 -0.72
CA GLU A 160 -2.73 -18.38 -0.89
C GLU A 160 -1.55 -19.24 -0.39
N ALA A 161 -0.33 -18.77 -0.59
CA ALA A 161 0.86 -19.46 -0.11
C ALA A 161 1.07 -19.29 1.41
N LEU A 162 0.66 -18.16 1.99
CA LEU A 162 0.75 -17.87 3.42
C LEU A 162 -0.36 -18.55 4.24
N ASP A 163 -1.59 -18.58 3.72
CA ASP A 163 -2.73 -19.29 4.31
C ASP A 163 -3.50 -20.12 3.26
N PRO A 164 -2.99 -21.33 2.93
CA PRO A 164 -3.61 -22.22 1.94
C PRO A 164 -5.04 -22.64 2.30
N SER A 165 -5.41 -22.57 3.58
CA SER A 165 -6.75 -22.95 4.05
C SER A 165 -7.83 -21.96 3.57
N GLN A 166 -7.43 -20.72 3.26
CA GLN A 166 -8.31 -19.64 2.80
C GLN A 166 -8.17 -19.33 1.31
N ALA A 167 -7.48 -20.18 0.54
CA ALA A 167 -7.20 -19.91 -0.88
C ALA A 167 -8.46 -19.61 -1.72
N ALA A 168 -9.56 -20.32 -1.47
CA ALA A 168 -10.83 -20.06 -2.18
C ALA A 168 -11.42 -18.68 -1.85
N TYR A 169 -11.19 -18.18 -0.63
CA TYR A 169 -11.64 -16.84 -0.21
C TYR A 169 -10.85 -15.75 -0.94
N PHE A 170 -9.52 -15.86 -0.98
CA PHE A 170 -8.67 -14.89 -1.69
C PHE A 170 -8.99 -14.85 -3.20
N LYS A 171 -9.20 -16.01 -3.84
CA LYS A 171 -9.63 -16.08 -5.26
C LYS A 171 -10.99 -15.41 -5.51
N ALA A 172 -11.94 -15.61 -4.60
CA ALA A 172 -13.26 -14.98 -4.72
C ALA A 172 -13.16 -13.45 -4.59
N ASN A 173 -12.33 -12.96 -3.67
CA ASN A 173 -12.11 -11.52 -3.52
C ASN A 173 -11.35 -10.92 -4.70
N LEU A 174 -10.37 -11.63 -5.27
CA LEU A 174 -9.70 -11.20 -6.51
C LEU A 174 -10.72 -11.05 -7.65
N ALA A 175 -11.58 -12.04 -7.87
CA ALA A 175 -12.62 -11.94 -8.89
C ALA A 175 -13.58 -10.76 -8.64
N ALA A 176 -13.90 -10.46 -7.37
CA ALA A 176 -14.72 -9.31 -7.02
C ALA A 176 -13.98 -7.97 -7.23
N PHE A 177 -12.66 -7.93 -6.96
CA PHE A 177 -11.79 -6.79 -7.19
C PHE A 177 -11.69 -6.48 -8.69
N ASP A 178 -11.42 -7.49 -9.52
CA ASP A 178 -11.34 -7.33 -10.98
C ASP A 178 -12.67 -6.82 -11.56
N ALA A 179 -13.80 -7.36 -11.09
CA ALA A 179 -15.12 -6.90 -11.51
C ALA A 179 -15.43 -5.46 -11.06
N SER A 180 -14.86 -5.01 -9.93
CA SER A 180 -15.09 -3.65 -9.43
C SER A 180 -14.30 -2.58 -10.18
N LEU A 181 -13.31 -2.97 -10.99
CA LEU A 181 -12.54 -2.08 -11.86
C LEU A 181 -13.26 -1.74 -13.17
N GLU A 182 -14.25 -2.52 -13.61
CA GLU A 182 -14.93 -2.28 -14.89
C GLU A 182 -15.48 -0.84 -15.07
N PRO A 183 -16.05 -0.16 -14.05
CA PRO A 183 -16.46 1.24 -14.19
C PRO A 183 -15.30 2.17 -14.51
N LEU A 184 -14.14 1.96 -13.89
CA LEU A 184 -12.92 2.73 -14.16
C LEU A 184 -12.44 2.49 -15.60
N ASP A 185 -12.34 1.23 -16.03
CA ASP A 185 -11.94 0.88 -17.39
C ASP A 185 -12.85 1.51 -18.44
N ARG A 186 -14.17 1.45 -18.22
CA ARG A 186 -15.15 2.11 -19.08
C ARG A 186 -14.95 3.62 -19.11
N ALA A 187 -14.70 4.26 -17.98
CA ALA A 187 -14.48 5.70 -17.90
C ALA A 187 -13.21 6.12 -18.67
N ILE A 188 -12.11 5.36 -18.53
CA ILE A 188 -10.86 5.61 -19.28
C ILE A 188 -11.09 5.44 -20.79
N ALA A 189 -11.80 4.39 -21.20
CA ALA A 189 -12.12 4.16 -22.61
C ALA A 189 -13.02 5.27 -23.21
N GLN A 190 -13.96 5.78 -22.42
CA GLN A 190 -14.81 6.91 -22.82
C GLN A 190 -14.00 8.21 -22.93
N LEU A 191 -13.14 8.49 -21.94
CA LEU A 191 -12.22 9.64 -21.97
C LEU A 191 -11.36 9.59 -23.24
N LYS A 192 -10.80 8.43 -23.56
CA LYS A 192 -10.04 8.20 -24.80
C LYS A 192 -10.84 8.42 -26.07
N THR A 193 -12.04 7.87 -26.13
CA THR A 193 -12.90 7.99 -27.32
C THR A 193 -13.29 9.45 -27.59
N ARG A 194 -13.53 10.21 -26.53
CA ARG A 194 -14.02 11.59 -26.64
C ARG A 194 -12.91 12.63 -26.75
N PHE A 195 -11.77 12.40 -26.09
CA PHE A 195 -10.71 13.39 -25.95
C PHE A 195 -9.31 12.89 -26.34
N GLY A 196 -9.16 11.67 -26.84
CA GLY A 196 -7.88 11.19 -27.37
C GLY A 196 -7.30 12.16 -28.40
N GLY A 197 -6.00 12.44 -28.28
CA GLY A 197 -5.26 13.40 -29.10
C GLY A 197 -5.30 14.85 -28.60
N HIS A 198 -6.14 15.19 -27.62
CA HIS A 198 -6.04 16.50 -26.96
C HIS A 198 -4.74 16.59 -26.16
N ALA A 199 -4.20 17.81 -26.06
CA ALA A 199 -3.02 18.08 -25.24
C ALA A 199 -3.42 18.65 -23.87
N VAL A 200 -2.69 18.29 -22.83
CA VAL A 200 -2.73 18.91 -21.49
C VAL A 200 -1.35 19.39 -21.09
N ALA A 201 -1.30 20.27 -20.09
CA ALA A 201 -0.09 20.54 -19.34
C ALA A 201 -0.22 19.92 -17.93
N THR A 202 0.90 19.56 -17.30
CA THR A 202 0.95 19.00 -15.94
C THR A 202 1.94 19.77 -15.05
N THR A 203 1.74 19.77 -13.73
CA THR A 203 2.81 20.21 -12.81
C THR A 203 3.93 19.18 -12.74
N GLU A 204 3.54 17.91 -12.65
CA GLU A 204 4.41 16.77 -12.41
C GLU A 204 3.76 15.49 -13.00
N PRO A 205 4.44 14.33 -13.01
CA PRO A 205 4.01 13.21 -13.82
C PRO A 205 2.99 12.28 -13.12
N VAL A 206 2.36 12.71 -12.02
CA VAL A 206 1.39 11.93 -11.22
C VAL A 206 0.35 11.23 -12.10
N ALA A 207 -0.33 11.99 -12.97
CA ALA A 207 -1.40 11.46 -13.82
C ALA A 207 -0.93 10.93 -15.18
N ASP A 208 0.38 10.96 -15.50
CA ASP A 208 0.88 10.73 -16.86
C ASP A 208 0.50 9.35 -17.43
N TYR A 209 0.56 8.31 -16.61
CA TYR A 209 0.18 6.97 -17.04
C TYR A 209 -1.31 6.89 -17.42
N LEU A 210 -2.17 7.56 -16.67
CA LEU A 210 -3.60 7.62 -16.94
C LEU A 210 -3.91 8.46 -18.19
N LEU A 211 -3.26 9.61 -18.33
CA LEU A 211 -3.35 10.45 -19.52
C LEU A 211 -2.92 9.67 -20.78
N THR A 212 -1.81 8.94 -20.68
CA THR A 212 -1.30 8.07 -21.75
C THR A 212 -2.29 6.96 -22.09
N ALA A 213 -2.86 6.28 -21.10
CA ALA A 213 -3.87 5.25 -21.31
C ALA A 213 -5.12 5.81 -22.02
N ALA A 214 -5.52 7.03 -21.66
CA ALA A 214 -6.59 7.79 -22.28
C ALA A 214 -6.20 8.39 -23.65
N GLY A 215 -4.97 8.21 -24.13
CA GLY A 215 -4.50 8.80 -25.39
C GLY A 215 -4.45 10.32 -25.40
N ILE A 216 -4.40 10.95 -24.22
CA ILE A 216 -4.20 12.39 -24.05
C ILE A 216 -2.70 12.66 -24.10
N VAL A 217 -2.31 13.72 -24.79
CA VAL A 217 -0.90 14.13 -24.96
C VAL A 217 -0.50 15.04 -23.80
N ASN A 218 0.48 14.64 -23.00
CA ASN A 218 1.12 15.58 -22.08
C ASN A 218 2.12 16.46 -22.87
N ALA A 219 1.89 17.77 -22.87
CA ALA A 219 2.72 18.76 -23.57
C ALA A 219 3.80 19.39 -22.68
N THR A 220 3.77 19.14 -21.37
CA THR A 220 4.77 19.66 -20.43
C THR A 220 6.10 18.93 -20.60
N PRO A 221 7.23 19.65 -20.75
CA PRO A 221 8.55 19.03 -20.82
C PRO A 221 8.85 18.16 -19.60
N TRP A 222 9.41 16.97 -19.82
CA TRP A 222 9.78 16.07 -18.72
C TRP A 222 10.70 16.72 -17.67
N ALA A 223 11.64 17.57 -18.11
CA ALA A 223 12.54 18.27 -17.20
C ALA A 223 11.77 19.13 -16.18
N PHE A 224 10.74 19.85 -16.63
CA PHE A 224 9.85 20.61 -15.74
C PHE A 224 9.16 19.70 -14.72
N GLN A 225 8.55 18.61 -15.20
CA GLN A 225 7.80 17.68 -14.35
C GLN A 225 8.71 17.02 -13.31
N ALA A 226 9.91 16.60 -13.72
CA ALA A 226 10.88 15.98 -12.85
C ALA A 226 11.42 16.97 -11.81
N ASP A 227 11.68 18.22 -12.18
CA ASP A 227 12.11 19.25 -11.23
C ASP A 227 11.02 19.48 -10.16
N VAL A 228 9.75 19.66 -10.58
CA VAL A 228 8.62 19.85 -9.64
C VAL A 228 8.43 18.64 -8.72
N MET A 229 8.37 17.43 -9.27
CA MET A 229 8.22 16.18 -8.50
C MET A 229 9.30 16.01 -7.44
N ASN A 230 10.55 16.39 -7.76
CA ASN A 230 11.69 16.26 -6.84
C ASN A 230 11.88 17.49 -5.93
N GLY A 231 10.91 18.41 -5.87
CA GLY A 231 11.01 19.65 -5.07
C GLY A 231 12.18 20.56 -5.49
N THR A 232 12.60 20.47 -6.75
CA THR A 232 13.67 21.28 -7.34
C THR A 232 13.05 22.42 -8.15
N ASP A 233 13.62 23.62 -8.05
CA ASP A 233 13.17 24.76 -8.84
C ASP A 233 13.39 24.50 -10.35
N PRO A 234 12.33 24.50 -11.19
CA PRO A 234 12.49 24.32 -12.62
C PRO A 234 13.26 25.48 -13.25
N SER A 235 13.97 25.19 -14.35
CA SER A 235 14.75 26.22 -15.04
C SER A 235 13.84 27.35 -15.58
N PRO A 236 14.32 28.61 -15.69
CA PRO A 236 13.53 29.69 -16.27
C PRO A 236 13.05 29.40 -17.70
N GLN A 237 13.80 28.60 -18.45
CA GLN A 237 13.42 28.18 -19.80
C GLN A 237 12.23 27.22 -19.76
N ASP A 238 12.23 26.25 -18.84
CA ASP A 238 11.15 25.30 -18.68
C ASP A 238 9.89 25.97 -18.14
N VAL A 239 10.02 26.87 -17.17
CA VAL A 239 8.90 27.72 -16.70
C VAL A 239 8.32 28.55 -17.85
N SER A 240 9.16 29.14 -18.70
CA SER A 240 8.68 29.91 -19.86
C SER A 240 8.00 29.01 -20.90
N ALA A 241 8.47 27.78 -21.10
CA ALA A 241 7.86 26.83 -22.01
C ALA A 241 6.47 26.39 -21.51
N GLU A 242 6.35 26.12 -20.21
CA GLU A 242 5.09 25.78 -19.56
C GLU A 242 4.08 26.93 -19.66
N GLN A 243 4.48 28.16 -19.34
CA GLN A 243 3.64 29.36 -19.50
C GLN A 243 3.18 29.60 -20.95
N ALA A 244 4.00 29.22 -21.94
CA ALA A 244 3.66 29.32 -23.35
C ALA A 244 2.52 28.37 -23.76
N LEU A 245 2.35 27.24 -23.06
CA LEU A 245 1.23 26.33 -23.28
C LEU A 245 -0.12 27.02 -22.98
N PHE A 246 -0.17 27.83 -21.92
CA PHE A 246 -1.38 28.55 -21.53
C PHE A 246 -1.62 29.80 -22.38
N THR A 247 -0.60 30.67 -22.50
CA THR A 247 -0.72 31.93 -23.25
C THR A 247 -0.91 31.73 -24.76
N GLY A 248 -0.41 30.61 -25.29
CA GLY A 248 -0.61 30.21 -26.67
C GLY A 248 -1.84 29.32 -26.91
N HIS A 249 -2.64 29.05 -25.87
CA HIS A 249 -3.80 28.14 -25.88
C HIS A 249 -3.47 26.79 -26.56
N LYS A 250 -2.35 26.17 -26.18
CA LYS A 250 -1.87 24.90 -26.76
C LYS A 250 -2.40 23.66 -26.07
N VAL A 251 -3.04 23.83 -24.91
CA VAL A 251 -3.55 22.74 -24.08
C VAL A 251 -5.04 22.95 -23.78
N ALA A 252 -5.76 21.85 -23.63
CA ALA A 252 -7.19 21.82 -23.34
C ALA A 252 -7.48 21.90 -21.84
N ALA A 253 -6.51 21.53 -20.99
CA ALA A 253 -6.58 21.64 -19.54
C ALA A 253 -5.17 21.70 -18.94
N PHE A 254 -5.09 22.18 -17.70
CA PHE A 254 -3.92 22.10 -16.83
C PHE A 254 -4.22 21.13 -15.68
N VAL A 255 -3.42 20.08 -15.55
CA VAL A 255 -3.57 19.03 -14.53
C VAL A 255 -2.50 19.26 -13.46
N TYR A 256 -2.86 19.28 -12.18
CA TYR A 256 -1.90 19.56 -11.12
C TYR A 256 -2.14 18.67 -9.91
N ASN A 257 -1.08 18.38 -9.15
CA ASN A 257 -1.23 17.71 -7.86
C ASN A 257 -1.88 18.67 -6.86
N GLN A 258 -3.10 18.37 -6.44
CA GLN A 258 -3.87 19.23 -5.53
C GLN A 258 -3.43 19.09 -4.08
N GLN A 259 -2.67 18.04 -3.76
CA GLN A 259 -2.25 17.75 -2.39
C GLN A 259 -0.99 18.51 -1.99
N VAL A 260 -0.13 18.85 -2.95
CA VAL A 260 1.09 19.61 -2.73
C VAL A 260 1.15 20.76 -3.72
N THR A 261 1.05 21.99 -3.21
CA THR A 261 1.08 23.21 -4.03
C THR A 261 2.08 24.21 -3.47
N ASP A 262 2.85 24.83 -4.35
CA ASP A 262 3.85 25.83 -4.03
C ASP A 262 3.60 27.16 -4.78
N SER A 263 4.49 28.14 -4.60
CA SER A 263 4.31 29.46 -5.23
C SER A 263 4.36 29.43 -6.76
N LEU A 264 5.13 28.49 -7.35
CA LEU A 264 5.17 28.31 -8.80
C LEU A 264 3.84 27.73 -9.30
N THR A 265 3.33 26.68 -8.65
CA THR A 265 2.05 26.05 -8.97
C THR A 265 0.91 27.06 -8.90
N GLU A 266 0.83 27.87 -7.84
CA GLU A 266 -0.18 28.93 -7.70
C GLU A 266 -0.10 29.99 -8.80
N SER A 267 1.12 30.33 -9.24
CA SER A 267 1.35 31.22 -10.38
C SER A 267 0.82 30.62 -11.69
N LEU A 268 1.06 29.33 -11.93
CA LEU A 268 0.59 28.63 -13.13
C LEU A 268 -0.93 28.44 -13.12
N LEU A 269 -1.54 28.09 -11.98
CA LEU A 269 -2.99 28.05 -11.80
C LEU A 269 -3.62 29.42 -12.12
N THR A 270 -3.05 30.49 -11.57
CA THR A 270 -3.48 31.87 -11.86
C THR A 270 -3.39 32.18 -13.36
N LEU A 271 -2.29 31.77 -14.02
CA LEU A 271 -2.10 31.99 -15.44
C LEU A 271 -3.08 31.17 -16.29
N ALA A 272 -3.33 29.90 -15.96
CA ALA A 272 -4.31 29.04 -16.61
C ALA A 272 -5.71 29.67 -16.54
N HIS A 273 -6.14 30.09 -15.34
CA HIS A 273 -7.42 30.78 -15.17
C HIS A 273 -7.53 32.08 -15.97
N ARG A 274 -6.48 32.91 -15.98
CA ARG A 274 -6.46 34.16 -16.77
C ARG A 274 -6.58 33.91 -18.28
N ASN A 275 -6.09 32.78 -18.76
CA ASN A 275 -6.19 32.38 -20.17
C ASN A 275 -7.39 31.46 -20.45
N GLY A 276 -8.30 31.28 -19.48
CA GLY A 276 -9.48 30.44 -19.66
C GLY A 276 -9.17 28.95 -19.88
N ILE A 277 -8.01 28.48 -19.42
CA ILE A 277 -7.64 27.07 -19.43
C ILE A 277 -8.26 26.41 -18.19
N PRO A 278 -9.11 25.38 -18.35
CA PRO A 278 -9.63 24.60 -17.23
C PRO A 278 -8.50 23.97 -16.43
N VAL A 279 -8.65 23.93 -15.11
CA VAL A 279 -7.70 23.24 -14.22
C VAL A 279 -8.35 22.00 -13.62
N VAL A 280 -7.57 20.95 -13.45
CA VAL A 280 -7.97 19.66 -12.88
C VAL A 280 -6.95 19.29 -11.80
N GLY A 281 -7.40 19.25 -10.55
CA GLY A 281 -6.59 18.64 -9.50
C GLY A 281 -6.46 17.14 -9.74
N VAL A 282 -5.38 16.54 -9.29
CA VAL A 282 -5.25 15.09 -9.11
C VAL A 282 -4.58 14.83 -7.77
N TYR A 283 -4.78 13.64 -7.22
CA TYR A 283 -4.20 13.26 -5.95
C TYR A 283 -3.04 12.27 -6.20
N GLU A 284 -2.04 12.31 -5.35
CA GLU A 284 -0.92 11.37 -5.36
C GLU A 284 -1.12 10.28 -4.31
N THR A 285 -1.55 10.65 -3.11
CA THR A 285 -1.94 9.73 -2.03
C THR A 285 -3.44 9.51 -2.02
N MET A 286 -3.89 8.26 -1.91
CA MET A 286 -5.32 7.94 -1.89
C MET A 286 -6.04 8.70 -0.76
N PRO A 287 -7.11 9.48 -1.05
CA PRO A 287 -7.84 10.20 -0.02
C PRO A 287 -8.54 9.26 0.97
N THR A 288 -8.41 9.55 2.27
CA THR A 288 -9.08 8.78 3.34
C THR A 288 -9.78 9.71 4.34
N PRO A 289 -10.86 9.24 5.01
CA PRO A 289 -11.57 7.98 4.79
C PRO A 289 -12.56 8.06 3.61
N GLY A 290 -12.99 6.90 3.10
CA GLY A 290 -14.17 6.81 2.22
C GLY A 290 -13.91 6.42 0.75
N TYR A 291 -12.63 6.37 0.34
CA TYR A 291 -12.24 5.82 -0.95
C TYR A 291 -11.68 4.42 -0.83
N THR A 292 -11.96 3.64 -1.87
CA THR A 292 -11.12 2.51 -2.29
C THR A 292 -10.35 2.97 -3.53
N TYR A 293 -9.30 2.25 -3.92
CA TYR A 293 -8.53 2.57 -5.13
C TYR A 293 -9.42 2.81 -6.36
N GLN A 294 -10.39 1.93 -6.60
CA GLN A 294 -11.27 2.00 -7.76
C GLN A 294 -12.14 3.26 -7.73
N LYS A 295 -12.69 3.62 -6.57
CA LYS A 295 -13.52 4.82 -6.42
C LYS A 295 -12.69 6.09 -6.61
N TRP A 296 -11.46 6.09 -6.09
CA TRP A 296 -10.57 7.23 -6.21
C TRP A 296 -10.17 7.46 -7.66
N MET A 297 -9.60 6.45 -8.33
CA MET A 297 -9.23 6.55 -9.74
C MET A 297 -10.43 6.86 -10.65
N LEU A 298 -11.62 6.33 -10.34
CA LEU A 298 -12.81 6.69 -11.10
C LEU A 298 -13.17 8.17 -10.94
N ALA A 299 -12.96 8.75 -9.76
CA ALA A 299 -13.19 10.16 -9.52
C ALA A 299 -12.17 11.03 -10.26
N GLU A 300 -10.89 10.64 -10.28
CA GLU A 300 -9.84 11.29 -11.08
C GLU A 300 -10.21 11.35 -12.58
N VAL A 301 -10.60 10.21 -13.15
CA VAL A 301 -11.04 10.12 -14.56
C VAL A 301 -12.31 10.93 -14.82
N SER A 302 -13.22 10.98 -13.86
CA SER A 302 -14.46 11.76 -13.97
C SER A 302 -14.18 13.25 -13.96
N ALA A 303 -13.24 13.72 -13.13
CA ALA A 303 -12.84 15.13 -13.10
C ALA A 303 -12.18 15.57 -14.40
N LEU A 304 -11.25 14.75 -14.94
CA LEU A 304 -10.69 14.95 -16.27
C LEU A 304 -11.78 15.04 -17.34
N SER A 305 -12.68 14.06 -17.37
CA SER A 305 -13.78 14.00 -18.35
C SER A 305 -14.71 15.22 -18.27
N ASN A 306 -15.00 15.71 -17.06
CA ASN A 306 -15.82 16.90 -16.84
C ASN A 306 -15.11 18.15 -17.34
N ALA A 307 -13.85 18.36 -16.96
CA ALA A 307 -13.09 19.54 -17.37
C ALA A 307 -12.95 19.66 -18.88
N PHE A 308 -12.66 18.57 -19.59
CA PHE A 308 -12.63 18.56 -21.05
C PHE A 308 -14.02 18.73 -21.68
N GLY A 309 -15.08 18.24 -21.02
CA GLY A 309 -16.44 18.24 -21.54
C GLY A 309 -17.15 19.58 -21.40
N SER A 310 -16.97 20.28 -20.28
CA SER A 310 -17.62 21.56 -19.99
C SER A 310 -16.74 22.77 -20.26
N GLY A 311 -15.42 22.59 -20.36
CA GLY A 311 -14.46 23.70 -20.39
C GLY A 311 -14.43 24.49 -19.08
N THR A 312 -14.88 23.91 -17.97
CA THR A 312 -14.83 24.53 -16.63
C THR A 312 -13.89 23.75 -15.73
N SER A 313 -13.17 24.46 -14.87
CA SER A 313 -12.34 23.82 -13.84
C SER A 313 -13.18 22.86 -13.01
N ALA A 314 -12.61 21.68 -12.73
CA ALA A 314 -13.23 20.67 -11.89
C ALA A 314 -12.30 20.44 -10.70
N PRO A 315 -12.73 20.73 -9.45
CA PRO A 315 -12.00 20.21 -8.31
C PRO A 315 -12.15 18.68 -8.34
N THR A 316 -11.04 17.97 -8.17
CA THR A 316 -11.07 16.57 -7.77
C THR A 316 -11.33 16.52 -6.28
N LEU A 317 -12.49 15.98 -5.94
CA LEU A 317 -12.90 15.56 -4.59
C LEU A 317 -13.17 16.69 -3.58
#